data_AF-X8CMJ5-F1
#
_entry.id   AF-X8CMJ5-F1
#
_cell.length_a   1.000
_cell.length_b   1.000
_cell.length_c   1.000
_cell.angle_alpha   90.00
_cell.angle_beta   90.00
_cell.angle_gamma   90.00
#
_symmetry.space_group_name_H-M   'P 1'
#
loop_
_entity.id
_entity.type
_entity.pdbx_description
1 polymer ?
#
loop_
_entity_poly.entity_id
_entity_poly.type
_entity_poly.pdbx_seq_one_letter_code
_entity_poly.pdbx_strand_id
1 'polypeptide(L)'
;MLRGDPGGHTAYRSLIEERPPAHELPKVNADAVRMILYTSGTTGRPKGVLHSHNSLHALICQIREHWMVEPGDRFLVPSPIAHIGGSIYAFECPLLLGTAAVLMDRWDPKLRYDSCAPSAAPMSPGRHRFWNSCSTRRGGPELGFPT
;
A
#
# COMPACT_ATOMS: atom_id res chain seq x y z
N MET A 1 3.84 24.85 -5.27
CA MET A 1 3.42 24.75 -6.69
C MET A 1 4.65 24.92 -7.55
N LEU A 2 5.12 23.85 -8.19
CA LEU A 2 6.09 23.98 -9.26
C LEU A 2 5.36 24.69 -10.42
N ARG A 3 5.74 25.93 -10.75
CA ARG A 3 5.20 26.66 -11.90
C ARG A 3 6.26 26.60 -12.99
N GLY A 4 6.01 25.78 -14.01
CA GLY A 4 6.78 25.71 -15.25
C GLY A 4 5.81 25.51 -16.41
N ASP A 5 6.16 26.03 -17.58
CA ASP A 5 5.44 25.74 -18.81
C ASP A 5 5.52 24.21 -19.05
N PRO A 6 4.39 23.47 -19.08
CA PRO A 6 4.40 22.01 -19.08
C PRO A 6 5.03 21.39 -20.34
N GLY A 7 5.32 22.20 -21.38
CA GLY A 7 5.76 21.69 -22.67
C GLY A 7 4.74 20.72 -23.28
N GLY A 8 5.18 19.94 -24.26
CA GLY A 8 4.38 18.84 -24.80
C GLY A 8 4.18 17.77 -23.73
N HIS A 9 2.93 17.53 -23.34
CA HIS A 9 2.57 16.51 -22.35
C HIS A 9 1.44 15.63 -22.90
N THR A 10 1.46 14.35 -22.56
CA THR A 10 0.34 13.44 -22.81
C THR A 10 -0.71 13.66 -21.74
N ALA A 11 -1.94 13.99 -22.14
CA ALA A 11 -3.03 14.13 -21.18
C ALA A 11 -3.34 12.77 -20.52
N TYR A 12 -3.60 12.78 -19.21
CA TYR A 12 -3.91 11.56 -18.46
C TYR A 12 -5.09 10.78 -19.07
N ARG A 13 -6.11 11.50 -19.55
CA ARG A 13 -7.27 10.90 -20.21
C ARG A 13 -6.88 10.13 -21.48
N SER A 14 -5.97 10.67 -22.29
CA SER A 14 -5.47 10.00 -23.49
C SER A 14 -4.77 8.67 -23.16
N LEU A 15 -4.06 8.56 -22.03
CA LEU A 15 -3.44 7.31 -21.60
C LEU A 15 -4.44 6.21 -21.22
N ILE A 16 -5.67 6.57 -20.86
CA ILE A 16 -6.74 5.62 -20.51
C ILE A 16 -7.55 5.24 -21.75
N GLU A 17 -7.87 6.23 -22.58
CA GLU A 17 -8.72 6.06 -23.76
C GLU A 17 -7.96 5.40 -24.91
N GLU A 18 -6.70 5.76 -25.09
CA GLU A 18 -5.81 5.12 -26.06
C GLU A 18 -5.13 3.95 -25.35
N ARG A 19 -5.44 2.72 -25.76
CA ARG A 19 -4.65 1.57 -25.37
C ARG A 19 -3.37 1.59 -26.21
N PRO A 20 -2.21 2.02 -25.68
CA PRO A 20 -0.98 1.93 -26.46
C PRO A 20 -0.78 0.48 -26.91
N PRO A 21 -0.23 0.26 -28.11
CA PRO A 21 0.06 -1.10 -28.58
C PRO A 21 0.91 -1.80 -27.52
N ALA A 22 0.62 -3.10 -27.28
CA ALA A 22 1.33 -3.88 -26.28
C ALA A 22 2.84 -3.78 -26.54
N HIS A 23 3.54 -3.07 -25.66
CA HIS A 23 5.00 -2.98 -25.70
C HIS A 23 5.57 -4.15 -24.91
N GLU A 24 6.63 -4.75 -25.44
CA GLU A 24 7.41 -5.73 -24.69
C GLU A 24 8.02 -5.03 -23.48
N LEU A 25 7.73 -5.55 -22.28
CA LEU A 25 8.27 -4.98 -21.05
C LEU A 25 9.78 -5.26 -20.99
N PRO A 26 10.58 -4.29 -20.52
CA PRO A 26 12.02 -4.51 -20.40
C PRO A 26 12.31 -5.64 -19.41
N LYS A 27 13.31 -6.46 -19.72
CA LYS A 27 13.86 -7.42 -18.75
C LYS A 27 14.58 -6.64 -17.66
N VAL A 28 14.15 -6.83 -16.42
CA VAL A 28 14.71 -6.14 -15.25
C VAL A 28 15.54 -7.12 -14.42
N ASN A 29 16.72 -6.70 -13.94
CA ASN A 29 17.49 -7.46 -12.97
C ASN A 29 16.82 -7.34 -11.59
N ALA A 30 16.55 -8.46 -10.92
CA ALA A 30 15.88 -8.48 -9.62
C ALA A 30 16.70 -7.77 -8.50
N ASP A 31 18.01 -7.66 -8.66
CA ASP A 31 18.88 -6.94 -7.73
C ASP A 31 19.09 -5.46 -8.10
N ALA A 32 18.56 -5.01 -9.25
CA ALA A 32 18.59 -3.60 -9.60
C ALA A 32 17.74 -2.77 -8.63
N VAL A 33 18.17 -1.53 -8.39
CA VAL A 33 17.43 -0.57 -7.56
C VAL A 33 16.09 -0.25 -8.23
N ARG A 34 15.01 -0.45 -7.49
CA ARG A 34 13.63 -0.17 -7.90
C ARG A 34 13.07 1.09 -7.25
N MET A 35 13.43 1.33 -5.98
CA MET A 35 12.84 2.40 -5.19
C MET A 35 13.91 3.08 -4.33
N ILE A 36 13.84 4.41 -4.25
CA ILE A 36 14.69 5.22 -3.38
C ILE A 36 13.77 6.02 -2.46
N LEU A 37 13.95 5.86 -1.15
CA LEU A 37 13.26 6.66 -0.14
C LEU A 37 14.27 7.45 0.67
N TYR A 38 13.96 8.72 0.94
CA TYR A 38 14.81 9.57 1.75
C TYR A 38 14.35 9.56 3.21
N THR A 39 15.32 9.45 4.11
CA THR A 39 15.11 9.54 5.55
C THR A 39 15.91 10.71 6.10
N SER A 40 15.45 11.32 7.21
CA SER A 40 16.00 12.58 7.73
C SER A 40 17.50 12.56 8.01
N GLY A 41 18.06 11.41 8.37
CA GLY A 41 19.50 11.23 8.64
C GLY A 41 19.96 11.97 9.90
N THR A 42 20.80 11.33 10.72
CA THR A 42 21.31 11.92 11.98
C THR A 42 22.25 13.11 11.77
N THR A 43 22.80 13.28 10.57
CA THR A 43 23.77 14.34 10.22
C THR A 43 23.11 15.55 9.56
N GLY A 44 21.77 15.67 9.60
CA GLY A 44 21.00 16.77 9.00
C GLY A 44 20.87 16.73 7.48
N ARG A 45 21.57 15.81 6.81
CA ARG A 45 21.44 15.57 5.36
C ARG A 45 20.63 14.28 5.13
N PRO A 46 19.54 14.32 4.34
CA PRO A 46 18.76 13.13 4.07
C PRO A 46 19.58 12.04 3.41
N LYS A 47 19.40 10.79 3.87
CA LYS A 47 20.04 9.60 3.30
C LYS A 47 19.05 8.86 2.42
N GLY A 48 19.46 8.54 1.19
CA GLY A 48 18.68 7.72 0.26
C GLY A 48 18.84 6.24 0.61
N VAL A 49 17.74 5.57 0.93
CA VAL A 49 17.66 4.13 1.14
C VAL A 49 17.28 3.50 -0.20
N LEU A 50 18.16 2.65 -0.71
CA LEU A 50 17.97 1.95 -1.97
C LEU A 50 17.31 0.59 -1.72
N HIS A 51 16.18 0.34 -2.37
CA HIS A 51 15.49 -0.94 -2.35
C HIS A 51 15.54 -1.57 -3.74
N SER A 52 16.05 -2.80 -3.82
CA SER A 52 15.97 -3.62 -5.03
C SER A 52 14.59 -4.28 -5.18
N HIS A 53 14.30 -4.85 -6.35
CA HIS A 53 13.10 -5.67 -6.54
C HIS A 53 13.04 -6.81 -5.53
N ASN A 54 14.16 -7.53 -5.33
CA ASN A 54 14.26 -8.63 -4.37
C ASN A 54 14.01 -8.19 -2.92
N SER A 55 14.59 -7.06 -2.50
CA SER A 55 14.41 -6.57 -1.12
C SER A 55 12.95 -6.24 -0.80
N LEU A 56 12.22 -5.66 -1.76
CA LEU A 56 10.80 -5.39 -1.61
C LEU A 56 9.98 -6.66 -1.69
N HIS A 57 10.28 -7.54 -2.65
CA HIS A 57 9.58 -8.81 -2.78
C HIS A 57 9.67 -9.66 -1.52
N ALA A 58 10.85 -9.77 -0.91
CA ALA A 58 11.04 -10.47 0.36
C ALA A 58 10.13 -9.91 1.47
N LEU A 59 10.06 -8.58 1.60
CA LEU A 59 9.18 -7.92 2.57
C LEU A 59 7.69 -8.22 2.30
N ILE A 60 7.26 -8.21 1.04
CA ILE A 60 5.87 -8.53 0.69
C ILE A 60 5.53 -9.98 1.01
N CYS A 61 6.44 -10.93 0.75
CA CYS A 61 6.26 -12.32 1.15
C CYS A 61 6.15 -12.45 2.68
N GLN A 62 7.00 -11.75 3.42
CA GLN A 62 6.90 -11.71 4.89
C GLN A 62 5.57 -11.13 5.37
N ILE A 63 5.08 -10.06 4.75
CA ILE A 63 3.76 -9.48 5.07
C ILE A 63 2.66 -10.52 4.82
N ARG A 64 2.68 -11.19 3.67
CA ARG A 64 1.70 -12.23 3.33
C ARG A 64 1.67 -13.33 4.39
N GLU A 65 2.82 -13.88 4.73
CA GLU A 65 2.95 -15.01 5.67
C GLU A 65 2.61 -14.62 7.10
N HIS A 66 3.17 -13.52 7.60
CA HIS A 66 3.01 -13.14 9.01
C HIS A 66 1.65 -12.52 9.30
N TRP A 67 1.03 -11.85 8.32
CA TRP A 67 -0.27 -11.21 8.49
C TRP A 67 -1.42 -12.00 7.85
N MET A 68 -1.11 -13.17 7.27
CA MET A 68 -2.10 -14.05 6.63
C MET A 68 -2.97 -13.29 5.61
N VAL A 69 -2.30 -12.52 4.75
CA VAL A 69 -2.95 -11.70 3.73
C VAL A 69 -3.34 -12.58 2.56
N GLU A 70 -4.61 -12.52 2.19
CA GLU A 70 -5.17 -13.27 1.07
C GLU A 70 -5.62 -12.32 -0.05
N PRO A 71 -5.65 -12.79 -1.31
CA PRO A 71 -6.25 -12.05 -2.40
C PRO A 71 -7.69 -11.61 -2.05
N GLY A 72 -8.02 -10.36 -2.35
CA GLY A 72 -9.30 -9.73 -1.99
C GLY A 72 -9.30 -9.00 -0.65
N ASP A 73 -8.27 -9.16 0.19
CA ASP A 73 -8.11 -8.36 1.41
C ASP A 73 -7.91 -6.87 1.06
N ARG A 74 -8.14 -6.00 2.04
CA ARG A 74 -8.01 -4.54 1.89
C ARG A 74 -7.06 -3.96 2.92
N PHE A 75 -6.13 -3.12 2.45
CA PHE A 75 -5.25 -2.30 3.26
C PHE A 75 -5.82 -0.90 3.42
N LEU A 76 -6.09 -0.48 4.65
CA LEU A 76 -6.32 0.93 4.94
C LEU A 76 -4.96 1.65 4.99
N VAL A 77 -4.82 2.73 4.22
CA VAL A 77 -3.57 3.49 4.11
C VAL A 77 -3.79 4.91 4.63
N PRO A 78 -3.60 5.14 5.95
CA PRO A 78 -3.69 6.47 6.55
C PRO A 78 -2.40 7.30 6.40
N SER A 79 -1.30 6.66 6.02
CA SER A 79 0.02 7.28 5.96
C SER A 79 0.28 7.87 4.57
N PRO A 80 1.09 8.95 4.47
CA PRO A 80 1.53 9.48 3.19
C PRO A 80 2.19 8.41 2.32
N ILE A 81 1.84 8.37 1.03
CA ILE A 81 2.39 7.40 0.06
C ILE A 81 3.91 7.55 -0.15
N ALA A 82 4.47 8.72 0.17
CA ALA A 82 5.91 8.96 0.11
C ALA A 82 6.68 8.36 1.29
N HIS A 83 5.98 7.84 2.32
CA HIS A 83 6.59 7.06 3.39
C HIS A 83 6.60 5.58 2.99
N ILE A 84 7.62 4.82 3.39
CA ILE A 84 7.79 3.41 2.98
C ILE A 84 6.54 2.56 3.28
N GLY A 85 5.96 2.71 4.48
CA GLY A 85 4.72 2.01 4.84
C GLY A 85 3.53 2.42 3.97
N GLY A 86 3.39 3.71 3.67
CA GLY A 86 2.32 4.19 2.78
C GLY A 86 2.47 3.65 1.35
N SER A 87 3.69 3.70 0.80
CA SER A 87 4.01 3.19 -0.53
C SER A 87 3.73 1.68 -0.66
N ILE A 88 4.22 0.89 0.31
CA ILE A 88 4.04 -0.58 0.30
C ILE A 88 2.56 -0.94 0.32
N TYR A 89 1.78 -0.35 1.23
CA TYR A 89 0.37 -0.73 1.39
C TYR A 89 -0.52 -0.15 0.28
N ALA A 90 -0.15 0.98 -0.32
CA ALA A 90 -0.91 1.60 -1.40
C ALA A 90 -0.67 0.95 -2.77
N PHE A 91 0.54 0.46 -3.03
CA PHE A 91 0.94 0.03 -4.38
C PHE A 91 1.43 -1.41 -4.42
N GLU A 92 2.39 -1.77 -3.57
CA GLU A 92 3.08 -3.07 -3.65
C GLU A 92 2.19 -4.24 -3.23
N CYS A 93 1.55 -4.15 -2.06
CA CYS A 93 0.65 -5.21 -1.58
C CYS A 93 -0.55 -5.44 -2.52
N PRO A 94 -1.25 -4.40 -3.02
CA PRO A 94 -2.33 -4.60 -3.98
C PRO A 94 -1.90 -5.34 -5.24
N LEU A 95 -0.77 -4.93 -5.84
CA LEU A 95 -0.30 -5.50 -7.10
C LEU A 95 0.24 -6.92 -6.94
N LEU A 96 0.96 -7.21 -5.86
CA LEU A 96 1.67 -8.49 -5.69
C LEU A 96 0.86 -9.54 -4.92
N LEU A 97 -0.10 -9.13 -4.08
CA LEU A 97 -0.93 -10.03 -3.28
C LEU A 97 -2.39 -10.11 -3.77
N GLY A 98 -2.77 -9.35 -4.80
CA GLY A 98 -4.16 -9.30 -5.28
C GLY A 98 -5.11 -8.66 -4.26
N THR A 99 -4.60 -7.71 -3.47
CA THR A 99 -5.38 -6.96 -2.47
C THR A 99 -5.84 -5.61 -3.03
N ALA A 100 -6.62 -4.85 -2.26
CA ALA A 100 -6.96 -3.46 -2.59
C ALA A 100 -6.43 -2.48 -1.54
N ALA A 101 -6.08 -1.28 -1.96
CA ALA A 101 -5.75 -0.19 -1.05
C ALA A 101 -6.94 0.77 -0.90
N VAL A 102 -7.21 1.19 0.33
CA VAL A 102 -8.15 2.25 0.67
C VAL A 102 -7.33 3.43 1.17
N LEU A 103 -7.14 4.43 0.32
CA LEU A 103 -6.35 5.63 0.64
C LEU A 103 -7.19 6.58 1.49
N MET A 104 -6.60 7.09 2.57
CA MET A 104 -7.19 8.13 3.38
C MET A 104 -6.52 9.47 3.03
N ASP A 105 -7.29 10.40 2.46
CA ASP A 105 -6.76 11.71 2.04
C ASP A 105 -6.19 12.51 3.23
N ARG A 106 -6.89 12.47 4.36
CA ARG A 106 -6.43 13.01 5.64
C ARG A 106 -6.71 12.02 6.74
N TRP A 107 -5.74 11.85 7.64
CA TRP A 107 -5.93 11.03 8.84
C TRP A 107 -7.16 11.49 9.63
N ASP A 108 -8.13 10.58 9.77
CA ASP A 108 -9.28 10.72 10.65
C ASP A 108 -9.47 9.42 11.45
N PRO A 109 -9.28 9.45 12.78
CA PRO A 109 -9.44 8.26 13.61
C PRO A 109 -10.88 7.72 13.64
N LYS A 110 -11.89 8.54 13.31
CA LYS A 110 -13.31 8.15 13.31
C LYS A 110 -13.69 7.36 12.07
N LEU A 111 -13.12 7.69 10.91
CA LEU A 111 -13.42 7.06 9.62
C LEU A 111 -12.76 5.67 9.43
N ARG A 112 -11.97 5.24 10.40
CA ARG A 112 -11.26 3.95 10.39
C ARG A 112 -12.20 2.74 10.27
N TYR A 113 -13.38 2.81 10.87
CA TYR A 113 -14.29 1.67 10.96
C TYR A 113 -15.23 1.57 9.75
N ASP A 114 -15.72 2.70 9.26
CA ASP A 114 -16.76 2.73 8.21
C ASP A 114 -16.19 2.47 6.81
N SER A 115 -14.93 2.87 6.57
CA SER A 115 -14.22 2.62 5.31
C SER A 115 -13.84 1.13 5.10
N CYS A 116 -14.02 0.30 6.12
CA CYS A 116 -13.73 -1.14 6.13
C CYS A 116 -14.96 -2.05 5.92
N ALA A 117 -16.06 -1.55 5.35
CA ALA A 117 -17.25 -2.36 5.05
C ALA A 117 -16.89 -3.56 4.12
N PRO A 118 -17.42 -4.78 4.40
CA PRO A 118 -16.91 -6.02 3.83
C PRO A 118 -17.17 -6.17 2.33
N SER A 119 -16.22 -6.80 1.62
CA SER A 119 -16.57 -7.67 0.50
C SER A 119 -16.91 -9.06 1.08
N ALA A 120 -17.85 -9.78 0.47
CA ALA A 120 -18.57 -10.91 1.05
C ALA A 120 -17.76 -12.23 1.23
N ALA A 121 -16.45 -12.18 1.47
CA ALA A 121 -15.62 -13.38 1.64
C ALA A 121 -15.68 -13.93 3.08
N PRO A 122 -15.88 -15.25 3.28
CA PRO A 122 -15.89 -15.87 4.60
C PRO A 122 -14.48 -15.88 5.25
N MET A 123 -14.46 -15.79 6.58
CA MET A 123 -13.26 -15.58 7.40
C MET A 123 -12.63 -16.91 7.87
N SER A 124 -11.31 -17.05 7.73
CA SER A 124 -10.54 -18.17 8.31
C SER A 124 -10.19 -17.92 9.80
N PRO A 125 -10.28 -18.91 10.70
CA PRO A 125 -9.90 -18.77 12.10
C PRO A 125 -8.38 -18.56 12.27
N GLY A 126 -7.95 -17.73 13.22
CA GLY A 126 -6.52 -17.47 13.54
C GLY A 126 -5.95 -16.15 12.99
N ARG A 127 -6.77 -15.35 12.31
CA ARG A 127 -6.34 -14.08 11.70
C ARG A 127 -6.07 -13.00 12.76
N HIS A 128 -4.80 -12.65 12.97
CA HIS A 128 -4.42 -11.49 13.77
C HIS A 128 -4.83 -10.21 13.03
N ARG A 129 -5.56 -9.34 13.74
CA ARG A 129 -6.06 -8.07 13.22
C ARG A 129 -4.89 -7.06 13.21
N PHE A 130 -4.14 -6.96 12.12
CA PHE A 130 -3.14 -5.92 12.01
C PHE A 130 -3.81 -4.56 11.79
N TRP A 131 -3.21 -3.50 12.31
CA TRP A 131 -3.76 -2.14 12.38
C TRP A 131 -4.22 -1.60 11.00
N ASN A 132 -3.65 -2.12 9.90
CA ASN A 132 -3.97 -1.75 8.51
C ASN A 132 -4.71 -2.83 7.69
N SER A 133 -4.92 -4.06 8.20
CA SER A 133 -5.61 -5.14 7.46
C SER A 133 -6.99 -5.38 8.06
N CYS A 134 -8.04 -5.06 7.30
CA CYS A 134 -9.42 -5.18 7.76
C CYS A 134 -10.02 -6.55 7.38
N SER A 135 -10.38 -7.35 8.38
CA SER A 135 -11.24 -8.55 8.25
C SER A 135 -12.21 -8.63 9.45
N THR A 136 -13.51 -8.80 9.19
CA THR A 136 -14.62 -8.54 10.13
C THR A 136 -14.79 -9.54 11.28
N ARG A 137 -15.26 -9.05 12.45
CA ARG A 137 -16.02 -9.82 13.47
C ARG A 137 -17.48 -9.35 13.35
N ARG A 138 -18.48 -10.25 13.24
CA ARG A 138 -19.88 -9.92 13.57
C ARG A 138 -20.14 -10.38 15.00
N GLY A 139 -20.47 -9.45 15.89
CA GLY A 139 -21.09 -9.70 17.22
C GLY A 139 -20.16 -10.18 18.35
N GLY A 140 -20.28 -9.57 19.54
CA GLY A 140 -19.75 -10.05 20.83
C GLY A 140 -19.18 -8.95 21.73
N PRO A 141 -19.39 -9.02 23.08
CA PRO A 141 -19.98 -7.95 23.88
C PRO A 141 -19.00 -6.92 24.46
N GLU A 142 -19.55 -5.81 24.94
CA GLU A 142 -18.88 -4.68 25.62
C GLU A 142 -17.91 -5.17 26.70
N LEU A 143 -16.63 -4.78 26.57
CA LEU A 143 -15.65 -4.91 27.63
C LEU A 143 -15.57 -3.57 28.36
N GLY A 144 -16.21 -3.52 29.53
CA GLY A 144 -15.97 -2.48 30.53
C GLY A 144 -14.53 -2.56 31.04
N PHE A 145 -13.90 -1.39 31.16
CA PHE A 145 -12.60 -1.24 31.80
C PHE A 145 -12.80 -1.04 33.31
N PRO A 146 -12.13 -1.79 34.20
CA PRO A 146 -12.03 -1.39 35.59
C PRO A 146 -10.97 -0.28 35.74
N THR A 147 -11.27 0.67 36.64
CA THR A 147 -10.43 1.79 37.10
C THR A 147 -9.13 1.35 37.74
#